data_AF-A0A1I3XV74-F1
#
_entry.id   AF-A0A1I3XV74-F1
#
_cell.length_a   1.000
_cell.length_b   1.000
_cell.length_c   1.000
_cell.angle_alpha   90.00
_cell.angle_beta   90.00
_cell.angle_gamma   90.00
#
_symmetry.space_group_name_H-M   'P 1'
#
loop_
_entity.id
_entity.type
_entity.pdbx_description
1 polymer ?
#
loop_
_entity_poly.entity_id
_entity_poly.type
_entity_poly.pdbx_seq_one_letter_code
_entity_poly.pdbx_strand_id
1 'polypeptide(L)'
;MKKLREFNKFDCEAFFKDKDVRVMAHEPWFGYDNGERTEQLGTKYKCVVATDRTEYKGKDVSPDLNAGEQIDVKVSQQPKKYKKFSKITFVNPTASVYGTFQSELSVQADDVDIQP
;
A
#
# COMPACT_ATOMS: atom_id res chain seq x y z
N MET A 1 4.21 9.16 -4.59
CA MET A 1 2.91 9.74 -4.19
C MET A 1 3.00 11.21 -3.78
N LYS A 2 1.94 12.00 -4.03
CA LYS A 2 1.90 13.47 -3.79
C LYS A 2 0.83 13.81 -2.72
N LYS A 3 1.02 14.90 -1.97
CA LYS A 3 0.09 15.46 -0.94
C LYS A 3 -0.18 14.63 0.32
N LEU A 4 0.71 13.72 0.69
CA LEU A 4 0.55 12.90 1.91
C LEU A 4 0.56 13.71 3.22
N ARG A 5 1.11 14.94 3.20
CA ARG A 5 1.20 15.87 4.35
C ARG A 5 -0.13 16.36 4.93
N GLU A 6 -1.23 16.24 4.19
CA GLU A 6 -2.54 16.76 4.64
C GLU A 6 -3.27 15.81 5.61
N PHE A 7 -2.73 14.61 5.86
CA PHE A 7 -3.33 13.59 6.71
C PHE A 7 -2.54 13.44 8.04
N ASN A 8 -2.93 14.17 9.10
CA ASN A 8 -2.29 14.12 10.44
C ASN A 8 -2.32 12.72 11.11
N LYS A 9 -3.18 11.84 10.63
CA LYS A 9 -3.15 10.38 10.80
C LYS A 9 -3.52 9.84 9.42
N PHE A 10 -2.67 9.06 8.78
CA PHE A 10 -2.97 8.59 7.43
C PHE A 10 -4.17 7.66 7.48
N ASP A 11 -5.31 8.16 7.02
CA ASP A 11 -6.57 7.43 6.98
C ASP A 11 -6.52 6.46 5.80
N CYS A 12 -6.08 5.24 6.08
CA CYS A 12 -5.93 4.21 5.06
C CYS A 12 -7.28 3.82 4.45
N GLU A 13 -8.34 3.79 5.26
CA GLU A 13 -9.69 3.44 4.78
C GLU A 13 -10.17 4.48 3.77
N ALA A 14 -10.09 5.77 4.12
CA ALA A 14 -10.42 6.85 3.20
C ALA A 14 -9.52 6.89 1.96
N PHE A 15 -8.25 6.52 2.08
CA PHE A 15 -7.31 6.51 0.97
C PHE A 15 -7.56 5.36 -0.01
N PHE A 16 -7.89 4.16 0.48
CA PHE A 16 -8.04 2.96 -0.36
C PHE A 16 -9.47 2.75 -0.87
N LYS A 17 -10.51 3.32 -0.25
CA LYS A 17 -11.92 3.07 -0.60
C LYS A 17 -12.24 3.29 -2.09
N ASP A 18 -11.64 4.31 -2.70
CA ASP A 18 -11.89 4.72 -4.09
C ASP A 18 -10.74 4.33 -5.04
N LYS A 19 -9.85 3.44 -4.58
CA LYS A 19 -8.74 2.94 -5.38
C LYS A 19 -8.95 1.51 -5.80
N ASP A 20 -8.60 1.23 -7.05
CA ASP A 20 -8.42 -0.14 -7.52
C ASP A 20 -6.94 -0.50 -7.39
N VAL A 21 -6.61 -1.34 -6.42
CA VAL A 21 -5.24 -1.78 -6.17
C VAL A 21 -5.08 -3.23 -6.64
N ARG A 22 -4.01 -3.48 -7.39
CA ARG A 22 -3.71 -4.76 -8.02
C ARG A 22 -2.42 -5.35 -7.49
N VAL A 23 -2.44 -6.64 -7.15
CA VAL A 23 -1.24 -7.35 -6.70
C VAL A 23 -0.37 -7.76 -7.90
N MET A 24 0.93 -7.47 -7.80
CA MET A 24 1.92 -7.74 -8.85
C MET A 24 2.83 -8.90 -8.50
N ALA A 25 3.30 -8.93 -7.25
CA ALA A 25 4.24 -9.91 -6.73
C ALA A 25 4.15 -9.94 -5.19
N HIS A 26 4.76 -10.93 -4.57
CA HIS A 26 5.02 -10.95 -3.14
C HIS A 26 6.44 -11.42 -2.87
N GLU A 27 7.01 -10.97 -1.75
CA GLU A 27 8.32 -11.40 -1.24
C GLU A 27 8.23 -11.62 0.27
N PRO A 28 9.09 -12.48 0.86
CA PRO A 28 9.16 -12.62 2.31
C PRO A 28 9.50 -11.28 2.98
N TRP A 29 8.78 -10.94 4.05
CA TRP A 29 9.08 -9.77 4.88
C TRP A 29 9.89 -10.21 6.09
N PHE A 30 11.08 -9.63 6.25
CA PHE A 30 11.98 -9.88 7.39
C PHE A 30 12.01 -8.67 8.32
N GLY A 31 12.26 -8.96 9.60
CA GLY A 31 12.68 -7.96 10.58
C GLY A 31 14.14 -7.57 10.35
N TYR A 32 14.53 -6.47 10.99
CA TYR A 32 15.90 -6.00 10.97
C TYR A 32 16.29 -5.55 12.38
N ASP A 33 17.43 -6.04 12.85
CA ASP A 33 18.07 -5.60 14.10
C ASP A 33 19.53 -5.30 13.80
N ASN A 34 20.01 -4.13 14.22
CA ASN A 34 21.38 -3.63 13.93
C ASN A 34 21.83 -3.72 12.46
N GLY A 35 20.89 -3.63 11.51
CA GLY A 35 21.17 -3.69 10.06
C GLY A 35 21.21 -5.11 9.47
N GLU A 36 21.10 -6.15 10.30
CA GLU A 36 21.03 -7.54 9.87
C GLU A 36 19.58 -8.03 9.80
N ARG A 37 19.30 -8.94 8.85
CA ARG A 37 17.98 -9.57 8.75
C ARG A 37 17.77 -10.52 9.91
N THR A 38 16.62 -10.38 10.57
CA THR A 38 16.17 -11.32 11.59
C THR A 38 15.20 -12.33 10.98
N GLU A 39 14.32 -12.93 11.79
CA GLU A 39 13.28 -13.83 11.34
C GLU A 39 12.32 -13.23 10.31
N GLN A 40 11.70 -14.12 9.53
CA GLN A 40 10.63 -13.76 8.64
C GLN A 40 9.40 -13.37 9.47
N LEU A 41 9.00 -12.10 9.37
CA LEU A 41 7.83 -11.54 10.04
C LEU A 41 6.54 -11.79 9.26
N GLY A 42 6.63 -12.04 7.95
CA GLY A 42 5.46 -12.37 7.13
C GLY A 42 5.69 -12.20 5.64
N THR A 43 4.74 -11.53 4.98
CA THR A 43 4.70 -11.34 3.52
C THR A 43 4.63 -9.86 3.18
N LYS A 44 5.43 -9.45 2.20
CA LYS A 44 5.36 -8.12 1.58
C LYS A 44 4.79 -8.25 0.17
N TYR A 45 3.59 -7.71 -0.03
CA TYR A 45 2.93 -7.62 -1.33
C TYR A 45 3.34 -6.36 -2.05
N LYS A 46 3.81 -6.51 -3.30
CA LYS A 46 4.05 -5.41 -4.23
C LYS A 46 2.79 -5.17 -5.04
N CYS A 47 2.22 -3.99 -4.92
CA CYS A 47 0.96 -3.62 -5.53
C CYS A 47 1.11 -2.41 -6.44
N VAL A 48 0.15 -2.22 -7.33
CA VAL A 48 0.01 -1.01 -8.16
C VAL A 48 -1.39 -0.46 -8.04
N VAL A 49 -1.53 0.86 -7.99
CA VAL A 49 -2.81 1.54 -8.12
C VAL A 49 -3.19 1.52 -9.60
N ALA A 50 -4.16 0.71 -9.98
CA ALA A 50 -4.66 0.63 -11.36
C ALA A 50 -5.54 1.83 -11.70
N THR A 51 -6.40 2.25 -10.77
CA THR A 51 -7.19 3.48 -10.87
C THR A 51 -7.34 4.14 -9.51
N ASP A 52 -7.37 5.45 -9.48
CA ASP A 52 -7.55 6.32 -8.32
C ASP A 52 -8.71 7.29 -8.56
N ARG A 53 -9.86 7.01 -7.94
CA ARG A 53 -11.05 7.86 -8.03
C ARG A 53 -11.21 8.79 -6.83
N THR A 54 -10.15 8.99 -6.06
CA THR A 54 -10.21 9.84 -4.87
C THR A 54 -10.36 11.30 -5.27
N GLU A 55 -11.34 11.99 -4.68
CA GLU A 55 -11.52 13.42 -4.85
C GLU A 55 -10.53 14.18 -3.96
N TYR A 56 -9.41 14.62 -4.55
CA TYR A 56 -8.41 15.43 -3.87
C TYR A 56 -8.83 16.91 -3.84
N LYS A 57 -8.66 17.57 -2.70
CA LYS A 57 -8.89 19.02 -2.58
C LYS A 57 -7.82 19.81 -3.35
N GLY A 58 -8.25 20.88 -4.01
CA GLY A 58 -7.38 21.84 -4.70
C GLY A 58 -7.90 22.23 -6.07
N LYS A 59 -7.43 23.37 -6.59
CA LYS A 59 -7.63 23.74 -8.00
C LYS A 59 -6.67 22.90 -8.87
N ASP A 60 -7.14 22.47 -10.03
CA ASP A 60 -6.35 21.74 -11.05
C ASP A 60 -5.72 20.41 -10.59
N VAL A 61 -6.46 19.61 -9.80
CA VAL A 61 -6.02 18.24 -9.51
C VAL A 61 -6.42 17.30 -10.64
N SER A 62 -5.43 16.67 -11.28
CA SER A 62 -5.70 15.66 -12.31
C SER A 62 -6.56 14.52 -11.74
N PRO A 63 -7.56 14.04 -12.50
CA PRO A 63 -8.19 12.76 -12.17
C PRO A 63 -7.12 11.66 -12.20
N ASP A 64 -7.31 10.59 -11.43
CA ASP A 64 -6.43 9.42 -11.45
C ASP A 64 -5.00 9.69 -10.94
N LEU A 65 -4.85 10.64 -10.00
CA LEU A 65 -3.57 11.22 -9.60
C LEU A 65 -2.48 10.21 -9.20
N ASN A 66 -2.85 9.12 -8.51
CA ASN A 66 -1.89 8.08 -8.10
C ASN A 66 -1.95 6.81 -8.95
N ALA A 67 -2.61 6.80 -10.10
CA ALA A 67 -2.55 5.64 -10.99
C ALA A 67 -1.12 5.37 -11.45
N GLY A 68 -0.75 4.09 -11.49
CA GLY A 68 0.61 3.63 -11.77
C GLY A 68 1.57 3.70 -10.60
N GLU A 69 1.22 4.35 -9.48
CA GLU A 69 2.05 4.36 -8.28
C GLU A 69 2.11 2.96 -7.66
N GLN A 70 3.29 2.58 -7.20
CA GLN A 70 3.52 1.31 -6.51
C GLN A 70 3.33 1.48 -5.01
N ILE A 71 2.75 0.46 -4.39
CA ILE A 71 2.52 0.41 -2.95
C ILE A 71 3.01 -0.92 -2.42
N ASP A 72 3.88 -0.86 -1.43
CA ASP A 72 4.36 -2.01 -0.69
C ASP A 72 3.50 -2.21 0.57
N VAL A 73 2.90 -3.40 0.69
CA VAL A 73 2.00 -3.75 1.80
C VAL A 73 2.58 -4.93 2.56
N LYS A 74 2.86 -4.75 3.84
CA LYS A 74 3.38 -5.77 4.74
C LYS A 74 2.26 -6.38 5.57
N VAL A 75 2.19 -7.70 5.61
CA VAL A 75 1.31 -8.46 6.49
C VAL A 75 2.10 -9.52 7.23
N SER A 76 1.72 -9.85 8.45
CA SER A 76 2.38 -10.90 9.25
C SER A 76 2.01 -12.32 8.78
N GLN A 77 1.03 -12.45 7.88
CA GLN A 77 0.53 -13.72 7.38
C GLN A 77 1.41 -14.30 6.25
N GLN A 78 1.27 -15.60 6.01
CA GLN A 78 1.85 -16.29 4.85
C GLN A 78 1.23 -15.82 3.52
N PRO A 79 1.93 -15.95 2.39
CA PRO A 79 1.42 -15.47 1.12
C PRO A 79 0.21 -16.30 0.65
N LYS A 80 -0.91 -15.62 0.42
CA LYS A 80 -2.07 -16.18 -0.28
C LYS A 80 -1.76 -16.42 -1.76
N LYS A 81 -2.41 -17.42 -2.36
CA LYS A 81 -2.35 -17.67 -3.82
C LYS A 81 -3.23 -16.66 -4.55
N TYR A 82 -2.77 -16.16 -5.70
CA TYR A 82 -3.49 -15.20 -6.52
C TYR A 82 -3.05 -15.26 -7.98
N LYS A 83 -3.84 -14.68 -8.89
CA LYS A 83 -3.42 -14.41 -10.27
C LYS A 83 -2.77 -13.03 -10.32
N LYS A 84 -1.71 -12.86 -11.10
CA LYS A 84 -1.10 -11.55 -11.30
C LYS A 84 -2.16 -10.55 -11.80
N PHE A 85 -2.18 -9.35 -11.20
CA PHE A 85 -3.20 -8.30 -11.40
C PHE A 85 -4.59 -8.58 -10.81
N SER A 86 -4.73 -9.58 -9.94
CA SER A 86 -5.93 -9.73 -9.10
C SER A 86 -6.12 -8.49 -8.21
N LYS A 87 -7.38 -8.17 -7.91
CA LYS A 87 -7.71 -7.05 -7.02
C LYS A 87 -7.36 -7.42 -5.60
N ILE A 88 -6.73 -6.50 -4.86
CA ILE A 88 -6.33 -6.71 -3.47
C ILE A 88 -6.90 -5.62 -2.58
N THR A 89 -7.41 -6.00 -1.42
CA THR A 89 -7.85 -5.10 -0.35
C THR A 89 -7.17 -5.48 0.97
N PHE A 90 -7.15 -4.54 1.92
CA PHE A 90 -6.32 -4.64 3.12
C PHE A 90 -7.21 -4.62 4.37
N VAL A 91 -6.96 -5.53 5.31
CA VAL A 91 -7.70 -5.62 6.58
C VAL A 91 -6.99 -4.79 7.64
N ASN A 92 -7.71 -3.83 8.24
CA ASN A 92 -7.19 -2.86 9.23
C ASN A 92 -5.86 -2.20 8.81
N PRO A 93 -5.76 -1.61 7.61
CA PRO A 93 -4.51 -1.03 7.15
C PRO A 93 -4.09 0.16 8.01
N THR A 94 -2.81 0.21 8.30
CA THR A 94 -2.12 1.39 8.83
C THR A 94 -1.01 1.77 7.87
N ALA A 95 -0.69 3.05 7.78
CA ALA A 95 0.38 3.48 6.91
C ALA A 95 1.18 4.63 7.52
N SER A 96 2.47 4.61 7.20
CA SER A 96 3.42 5.64 7.56
C SER A 96 3.97 6.27 6.29
N VAL A 97 3.91 7.60 6.24
CA VAL A 97 4.49 8.40 5.16
C VAL A 97 5.95 8.67 5.50
N TYR A 98 6.85 8.42 4.56
CA TYR A 98 8.28 8.60 4.78
C TYR A 98 8.99 9.13 3.52
N GLY A 99 10.32 9.23 3.61
CA GLY A 99 11.17 9.81 2.57
C GLY A 99 11.32 11.32 2.69
N THR A 100 12.41 11.86 2.12
CA THR A 100 12.77 13.28 2.22
C THR A 100 11.65 14.21 1.74
N PHE A 101 10.91 13.78 0.72
CA PHE A 101 9.79 14.52 0.14
C PHE A 101 8.43 14.11 0.68
N GLN A 102 8.37 13.19 1.65
CA GLN A 102 7.14 12.62 2.20
C GLN A 102 6.20 12.11 1.10
N SER A 103 6.78 11.39 0.14
CA SER A 103 6.14 10.90 -1.07
C SER A 103 6.04 9.38 -1.11
N GLU A 104 6.64 8.70 -0.12
CA GLU A 104 6.67 7.26 0.00
C GLU A 104 5.71 6.82 1.10
N LEU A 105 5.04 5.68 0.89
CA LEU A 105 4.06 5.12 1.81
C LEU A 105 4.44 3.68 2.12
N SER A 106 4.64 3.39 3.40
CA SER A 106 4.74 2.02 3.88
C SER A 106 3.40 1.66 4.50
N VAL A 107 2.78 0.60 4.00
CA VAL A 107 1.49 0.11 4.49
C VAL A 107 1.71 -1.19 5.25
N GLN A 108 1.08 -1.32 6.40
CA GLN A 108 0.94 -2.56 7.14
C GLN A 108 -0.54 -2.91 7.28
N ALA A 109 -0.88 -4.18 7.23
CA ALA A 109 -2.24 -4.66 7.42
C ALA A 109 -2.24 -5.99 8.18
N ASP A 110 -3.35 -6.32 8.83
CA ASP A 110 -3.51 -7.57 9.56
C ASP A 110 -3.56 -8.76 8.58
N ASP A 111 -4.24 -8.56 7.45
CA ASP A 111 -4.41 -9.53 6.37
C ASP A 111 -4.75 -8.83 5.04
N VAL A 112 -4.79 -9.58 3.95
CA VAL A 112 -5.23 -9.12 2.63
C VAL A 112 -6.37 -9.99 2.09
N ASP A 113 -7.36 -9.39 1.44
CA ASP A 113 -8.33 -10.13 0.62
C ASP A 113 -7.98 -9.96 -0.86
N ILE A 114 -7.84 -11.08 -1.58
CA ILE A 114 -7.43 -11.09 -2.98
C ILE A 114 -8.53 -11.73 -3.82
N GLN A 115 -9.11 -10.92 -4.70
CA GLN A 115 -10.20 -11.30 -5.57
C GLN A 115 -9.64 -11.56 -6.98
N PRO A 116 -9.91 -12.74 -7.58
CA PRO A 116 -9.30 -13.17 -8.84
C PRO A 116 -9.46 -12.19 -10.00
#